data_AF-A0A3M6U5X6-F1
#
_entry.id   AF-A0A3M6U5X6-F1
#
_cell.length_a   1.000
_cell.length_b   1.000
_cell.length_c   1.000
_cell.angle_alpha   90.00
_cell.angle_beta   90.00
_cell.angle_gamma   90.00
#
_symmetry.space_group_name_H-M   'P 1'
#
loop_
_entity.id
_entity.type
_entity.pdbx_description
1 polymer ?
#
loop_
_entity_poly.entity_id
_entity_poly.type
_entity_poly.pdbx_seq_one_letter_code
_entity_poly.pdbx_strand_id
1 'polypeptide(L)'
;MRKNRRVYYYNFYTGTQLEKFPQIEDEERMNEAWRDALLLALNHACSQNPSLTKEAEDKLKSWEREPGYYSLLMIIFKNKTLDVNIRWMAMVLMKNGVERYWRKSAPQ
;
A
#
# COMPACT_ATOMS: atom_id res chain seq x y z
N MET A 1 18.48 -26.27 -11.43
CA MET A 1 17.70 -26.25 -10.18
C MET A 1 17.31 -24.81 -9.84
N ARG A 2 16.07 -24.41 -10.12
CA ARG A 2 15.55 -23.08 -9.75
C ARG A 2 15.18 -23.14 -8.26
N LYS A 3 15.92 -22.43 -7.40
CA LYS A 3 15.61 -22.35 -5.98
C LYS A 3 14.25 -21.66 -5.82
N ASN A 4 13.26 -22.47 -5.49
CA ASN A 4 11.90 -22.07 -5.17
C ASN A 4 11.94 -21.17 -3.92
N ARG A 5 11.92 -19.85 -4.11
CA ARG A 5 11.85 -18.88 -3.01
C ARG A 5 10.40 -18.83 -2.52
N ARG A 6 10.08 -19.64 -1.51
CA ARG A 6 8.91 -19.37 -0.66
C ARG A 6 9.17 -18.06 0.08
N VAL A 7 8.37 -17.06 -0.21
CA VAL A 7 8.37 -15.78 0.50
C VAL A 7 7.31 -15.89 1.60
N TYR A 8 7.73 -15.79 2.85
CA TYR A 8 6.84 -15.78 4.01
C TYR A 8 6.71 -14.33 4.50
N TYR A 9 5.48 -13.87 4.77
CA TYR A 9 5.22 -12.57 5.40
C TYR A 9 4.61 -12.75 6.79
N TYR A 10 4.95 -11.83 7.70
CA TYR A 10 4.61 -11.81 9.12
C TYR A 10 3.43 -10.85 9.35
N ASN A 11 2.43 -11.22 10.16
CA ASN A 11 1.29 -10.35 10.46
C ASN A 11 1.51 -9.60 11.78
N PHE A 12 1.68 -8.27 11.71
CA PHE A 12 2.15 -7.46 12.83
C PHE A 12 1.05 -7.07 13.83
N TYR A 13 -0.23 -7.30 13.49
CA TYR A 13 -1.37 -6.84 14.29
C TYR A 13 -1.84 -7.83 15.36
N THR A 14 -1.55 -9.13 15.20
CA THR A 14 -2.06 -10.17 16.11
C THR A 14 -0.95 -10.91 16.87
N GLY A 15 0.32 -10.70 16.52
CA GLY A 15 1.46 -11.40 17.15
C GLY A 15 1.47 -12.92 16.94
N THR A 16 0.61 -13.44 16.06
CA THR A 16 0.49 -14.86 15.75
C THR A 16 1.04 -15.15 14.35
N GLN A 17 1.74 -16.29 14.20
CA GLN A 17 1.99 -16.86 12.87
C GLN A 17 0.61 -17.09 12.24
N LEU A 18 0.37 -16.48 11.07
CA LEU A 18 -0.84 -16.76 10.30
C LEU A 18 -0.91 -18.27 10.03
N GLU A 19 -1.93 -18.93 10.55
CA GLU A 19 -2.53 -20.04 9.81
C GLU A 19 -3.05 -19.45 8.50
N LYS A 20 -2.35 -19.79 7.42
CA LYS A 20 -2.68 -19.63 6.00
C LYS A 20 -3.52 -18.40 5.60
N PHE A 21 -2.95 -17.65 4.64
CA PHE A 21 -3.72 -16.88 3.66
C PHE A 21 -4.99 -17.66 3.26
N PRO A 22 -6.18 -17.04 3.23
CA PRO A 22 -7.33 -17.67 2.60
C PRO A 22 -6.88 -18.10 1.21
N GLN A 23 -7.05 -19.39 0.90
CA GLN A 23 -6.74 -19.92 -0.43
C GLN A 23 -7.74 -19.33 -1.40
N ILE A 24 -7.46 -18.14 -1.89
CA ILE A 24 -8.22 -17.49 -2.95
C ILE A 24 -7.27 -17.45 -4.14
N GLU A 25 -7.60 -18.24 -5.15
CA GLU A 25 -6.71 -18.66 -6.23
C GLU A 25 -6.39 -17.57 -7.26
N ASP A 26 -6.99 -16.37 -7.13
CA ASP A 26 -6.89 -15.30 -8.12
C ASP A 26 -6.06 -14.10 -7.60
N GLU A 27 -4.75 -14.11 -7.88
CA GLU A 27 -3.82 -13.00 -7.61
C GLU A 27 -4.31 -11.66 -8.21
N GLU A 28 -5.03 -11.74 -9.32
CA GLU A 28 -5.62 -10.61 -10.04
C GLU A 28 -6.75 -9.93 -9.24
N ARG A 29 -7.63 -10.73 -8.61
CA ARG A 29 -8.74 -10.22 -7.79
C ARG A 29 -8.27 -9.61 -6.47
N MET A 30 -7.17 -10.12 -5.91
CA MET A 30 -6.52 -9.53 -4.73
C MET A 30 -5.92 -8.15 -5.05
N ASN A 31 -5.31 -8.00 -6.23
CA ASN A 31 -4.75 -6.72 -6.68
C ASN A 31 -5.84 -5.67 -6.91
N GLU A 32 -7.02 -6.07 -7.37
CA GLU A 32 -8.18 -5.18 -7.57
C GLU A 32 -8.75 -4.66 -6.25
N ALA A 33 -9.05 -5.55 -5.30
CA ALA A 33 -9.61 -5.14 -4.00
C ALA A 33 -8.66 -4.21 -3.22
N TRP A 34 -7.37 -4.51 -3.25
CA TRP A 34 -6.36 -3.68 -2.58
C TRP A 34 -6.16 -2.33 -3.28
N ARG A 35 -6.24 -2.29 -4.61
CA ARG A 35 -6.23 -1.06 -5.39
C ARG A 35 -7.41 -0.16 -5.04
N ASP A 36 -8.60 -0.72 -4.91
CA ASP A 36 -9.81 0.04 -4.57
C ASP A 36 -9.72 0.63 -3.16
N ALA A 37 -9.22 -0.15 -2.19
CA ALA A 37 -8.98 0.33 -0.84
C ALA A 37 -7.97 1.49 -0.81
N LEU A 38 -6.88 1.38 -1.59
CA LEU A 38 -5.86 2.42 -1.69
C LEU A 38 -6.40 3.68 -2.38
N LEU A 39 -7.19 3.53 -3.44
CA LEU A 39 -7.85 4.66 -4.12
C LEU A 39 -8.83 5.37 -3.20
N LEU A 40 -9.62 4.63 -2.41
CA LEU A 40 -10.54 5.20 -1.44
C LEU A 40 -9.77 6.02 -0.37
N ALA A 41 -8.68 5.46 0.16
CA ALA A 41 -7.85 6.16 1.13
C ALA A 41 -7.21 7.43 0.54
N LEU A 42 -6.68 7.38 -0.68
CA LEU A 42 -6.13 8.56 -1.36
C LEU A 42 -7.21 9.63 -1.60
N ASN A 43 -8.43 9.23 -1.94
CA ASN A 43 -9.55 10.15 -2.11
C ASN A 43 -9.92 10.82 -0.78
N HIS A 44 -10.04 10.05 0.30
CA HIS A 44 -10.30 10.60 1.63
C HIS A 44 -9.19 11.53 2.12
N ALA A 45 -7.92 11.21 1.83
CA ALA A 45 -6.77 12.07 2.15
C ALA A 45 -6.77 13.39 1.36
N CYS A 46 -7.46 13.44 0.20
CA CYS A 46 -7.66 14.66 -0.58
C CYS A 46 -8.98 15.38 -0.28
N SER A 47 -9.80 14.85 0.65
CA SER A 47 -11.11 15.42 0.96
C SER A 47 -10.99 16.66 1.84
N GLN A 48 -12.03 17.51 1.84
CA GLN A 48 -12.10 18.66 2.73
C GLN A 48 -12.56 18.30 4.15
N ASN A 49 -12.88 17.03 4.42
CA ASN A 49 -13.36 16.58 5.72
C ASN A 49 -12.16 16.17 6.60
N PRO A 50 -11.87 16.89 7.71
CA PRO A 50 -10.70 16.61 8.54
C PRO A 50 -10.73 15.22 9.18
N SER A 51 -11.91 14.70 9.53
CA SER A 51 -12.05 13.38 10.16
C SER A 51 -11.68 12.26 9.20
N LEU A 52 -12.15 12.35 7.94
CA LEU A 52 -11.82 11.37 6.89
C LEU A 52 -10.35 11.45 6.49
N THR A 53 -9.81 12.67 6.42
CA THR A 53 -8.40 12.90 6.08
C THR A 53 -7.48 12.24 7.11
N LYS A 54 -7.74 12.47 8.40
CA LYS A 54 -6.93 11.87 9.48
C LYS A 54 -6.98 10.35 9.46
N GLU A 55 -8.17 9.77 9.30
CA GLU A 55 -8.33 8.31 9.21
C GLU A 55 -7.57 7.74 8.01
N ALA A 56 -7.62 8.43 6.87
CA ALA A 56 -6.90 8.02 5.67
C ALA A 56 -5.38 8.12 5.84
N GLU A 57 -4.88 9.18 6.44
CA GLU A 57 -3.45 9.34 6.75
C GLU A 57 -2.93 8.22 7.64
N ASP A 58 -3.68 7.87 8.70
CA ASP A 58 -3.31 6.78 9.61
C ASP A 58 -3.28 5.42 8.88
N LYS A 59 -4.26 5.16 8.00
CA LYS A 59 -4.28 3.95 7.16
C LYS A 59 -3.11 3.90 6.18
N LEU A 60 -2.88 4.98 5.43
CA LEU A 60 -1.80 5.07 4.44
C LEU A 60 -0.43 4.88 5.10
N LYS A 61 -0.23 5.45 6.29
CA LYS A 61 0.98 5.27 7.09
C LYS A 61 1.16 3.82 7.55
N SER A 62 0.08 3.14 7.93
CA SER A 62 0.14 1.72 8.31
C SER A 62 0.53 0.81 7.14
N TRP A 63 0.14 1.18 5.92
CA TRP A 63 0.41 0.40 4.71
C TRP A 63 1.78 0.64 4.07
N GLU A 64 2.55 1.64 4.54
CA GLU A 64 3.90 1.92 3.99
C GLU A 64 4.84 0.72 4.02
N ARG A 65 4.63 -0.21 4.97
CA ARG A 65 5.45 -1.41 5.14
C ARG A 65 4.88 -2.64 4.44
N GLU A 66 3.68 -2.54 3.88
CA GLU A 66 3.01 -3.68 3.24
C GLU A 66 3.60 -3.96 1.84
N PRO A 67 3.85 -5.24 1.51
CA PRO A 67 4.31 -5.60 0.18
C PRO A 67 3.33 -5.14 -0.90
N GLY A 68 3.86 -4.56 -1.98
CA GLY A 68 3.05 -4.12 -3.12
C GLY A 68 2.42 -2.73 -2.96
N TYR A 69 2.47 -2.11 -1.78
CA TYR A 69 1.97 -0.75 -1.56
C TYR A 69 2.57 0.27 -2.56
N TYR A 70 3.90 0.40 -2.61
CA TYR A 70 4.57 1.32 -3.53
C TYR A 70 4.39 0.94 -5.01
N SER A 71 4.23 -0.35 -5.32
CA SER A 71 3.93 -0.81 -6.68
C SER A 71 2.56 -0.32 -7.16
N LEU A 72 1.56 -0.36 -6.27
CA LEU A 72 0.22 0.14 -6.59
C LEU A 72 0.17 1.67 -6.63
N LEU A 73 0.89 2.37 -5.76
CA LEU A 73 1.06 3.82 -5.89
C LEU A 73 1.61 4.20 -7.27
N MET A 74 2.56 3.42 -7.80
CA MET A 74 3.07 3.61 -9.16
C MET A 74 2.03 3.34 -10.25
N ILE A 75 1.21 2.31 -10.10
CA ILE A 75 0.13 2.00 -11.05
C ILE A 75 -0.90 3.14 -11.05
N ILE A 76 -1.30 3.63 -9.87
CA ILE A 76 -2.22 4.75 -9.69
C ILE A 76 -1.66 6.02 -10.32
N PHE A 77 -0.40 6.37 -10.03
CA PHE A 77 0.26 7.55 -10.58
C PHE A 77 0.30 7.53 -12.12
N LYS A 78 0.63 6.38 -12.72
CA LYS A 78 0.68 6.22 -14.18
C LYS A 78 -0.69 6.31 -14.85
N ASN A 79 -1.77 6.05 -14.13
CA ASN A 79 -3.12 6.02 -14.69
C ASN A 79 -3.68 7.45 -14.87
N LYS A 80 -3.58 7.98 -16.09
CA LYS A 80 -4.02 9.34 -16.44
C LYS A 80 -5.55 9.55 -16.41
N THR A 81 -6.35 8.49 -16.24
CA THR A 81 -7.80 8.62 -16.13
C THR A 81 -8.26 9.05 -14.73
N LEU A 82 -7.41 8.87 -13.71
CA LEU A 82 -7.70 9.28 -12.33
C LEU A 82 -7.52 10.77 -12.12
N ASP A 83 -8.12 11.33 -11.07
CA ASP A 83 -7.97 12.74 -10.70
C ASP A 83 -6.50 13.12 -10.46
N VAL A 84 -6.13 14.36 -10.83
CA VAL A 84 -4.74 14.84 -10.70
C VAL A 84 -4.27 14.87 -9.25
N ASN A 85 -5.15 15.18 -8.29
CA ASN A 85 -4.81 15.25 -6.87
C ASN A 85 -4.51 13.87 -6.31
N ILE A 86 -5.28 12.85 -6.72
CA ILE A 86 -5.06 11.45 -6.32
C ILE A 86 -3.68 10.98 -6.83
N ARG A 87 -3.36 11.26 -8.10
CA ARG A 87 -2.05 10.89 -8.67
C ARG A 87 -0.89 11.65 -8.00
N TRP A 88 -1.10 12.92 -7.70
CA TRP A 88 -0.10 13.74 -7.01
C TRP A 88 0.16 13.21 -5.59
N MET A 89 -0.91 12.90 -4.85
CA MET A 89 -0.80 12.30 -3.51
C MET A 89 -0.03 10.97 -3.55
N ALA A 90 -0.30 10.12 -4.54
CA ALA A 90 0.44 8.86 -4.71
C ALA A 90 1.94 9.09 -4.92
N MET A 91 2.33 10.11 -5.70
CA MET A 91 3.73 10.48 -5.89
C MET A 91 4.37 11.01 -4.59
N VAL A 92 3.65 11.85 -3.83
CA VAL A 92 4.13 12.39 -2.55
C VAL A 92 4.42 11.26 -1.56
N LEU A 93 3.50 10.32 -1.39
CA LEU A 93 3.67 9.17 -0.50
C LEU A 93 4.84 8.29 -0.94
N MET A 94 5.00 8.08 -2.24
CA MET A 94 6.11 7.30 -2.76
C MET A 94 7.46 7.98 -2.50
N LYS A 95 7.56 9.30 -2.71
CA LYS A 95 8.77 10.08 -2.39
C LYS A 95 9.13 9.94 -0.90
N ASN A 96 8.14 10.09 -0.03
CA ASN A 96 8.31 9.97 1.42
C ASN A 96 8.79 8.57 1.81
N GLY A 97 8.24 7.53 1.19
CA GLY A 97 8.63 6.15 1.41
C GLY A 97 10.07 5.85 0.99
N VAL A 98 10.49 6.34 -0.18
CA VAL A 98 11.87 6.19 -0.66
C VAL A 98 12.85 6.87 0.30
N GLU A 99 12.53 8.08 0.76
CA GLU A 99 13.38 8.81 1.69
C GLU A 99 13.54 8.07 3.04
N ARG A 100 12.46 7.44 3.52
CA ARG A 100 12.40 6.77 4.83
C ARG A 100 12.98 5.36 4.81
N TYR A 101 12.67 4.54 3.81
CA TYR A 101 12.89 3.08 3.88
C TYR A 101 13.92 2.55 2.88
N TRP A 102 14.45 3.37 1.98
CA TRP A 102 15.36 2.89 0.92
C TRP A 102 16.82 2.72 1.36
N ARG A 103 17.27 3.46 2.38
CA ARG A 103 18.67 3.39 2.86
C ARG A 103 18.85 2.19 3.79
N LYS A 104 20.02 1.53 3.70
CA LYS A 104 20.37 0.41 4.59
C LYS A 104 20.41 0.77 6.09
N SER A 105 20.56 2.06 6.40
CA SER A 105 20.57 2.61 7.76
C SER A 105 19.20 3.14 8.20
N ALA A 106 18.14 2.91 7.42
CA ALA A 106 16.79 3.32 7.78
C ALA A 106 16.30 2.57 9.03
N PRO A 107 15.47 3.22 9.89
CA PRO A 107 14.80 2.52 10.97
C PRO A 107 13.86 1.44 10.39
N GLN A 108 14.03 0.20 10.84
CA GLN A 108 13.18 -0.94 10.47
C GLN A 108 11.84 -0.92 11.21
#